data_AF-A0A1N7M8V0-F1
#
_entry.id   AF-A0A1N7M8V0-F1
#
_cell.length_a   1.000
_cell.length_b   1.000
_cell.length_c   1.000
_cell.angle_alpha   90.00
_cell.angle_beta   90.00
_cell.angle_gamma   90.00
#
_symmetry.space_group_name_H-M   'P 1'
#
loop_
_entity.id
_entity.type
_entity.pdbx_description
1 polymer ?
#
loop_
_entity_poly.entity_id
_entity_poly.type
_entity_poly.pdbx_seq_one_letter_code
_entity_poly.pdbx_strand_id
1 'polypeptide(L)'
;MNYLPGNLYILRKHRKLQQEGMQDALGISRATWSNYENGKTEPSIQTLLQIATYFNVSVDDLLRTDLSQHPDWQQQPGAINYKQQLKRNLQNKDSLIALHDSGADIPNTLLQEILDELKLIRQHITHKP
;
A
#
# COMPACT_ATOMS: atom_id res chain seq x y z
N MET A 1 -1.41 6.59 -18.51
CA MET A 1 -2.88 6.42 -18.47
C MET A 1 -3.34 6.58 -17.04
N ASN A 2 -4.51 7.20 -16.81
CA ASN A 2 -5.13 7.32 -15.49
C ASN A 2 -6.08 6.13 -15.31
N TYR A 3 -5.80 5.24 -14.35
CA TYR A 3 -6.62 4.05 -14.10
C TYR A 3 -7.73 4.29 -13.06
N LEU A 4 -7.77 5.48 -12.46
CA LEU A 4 -8.64 5.80 -11.33
C LEU A 4 -10.12 5.44 -11.56
N PRO A 5 -10.80 5.89 -12.64
CA PRO A 5 -12.24 5.61 -12.78
C PRO A 5 -12.56 4.11 -12.82
N GLY A 6 -11.78 3.33 -13.57
CA GLY A 6 -11.92 1.88 -13.67
C GLY A 6 -11.62 1.17 -12.35
N ASN A 7 -10.57 1.61 -11.65
CA ASN A 7 -10.18 1.06 -10.36
C ASN A 7 -11.26 1.29 -9.29
N LEU A 8 -11.88 2.48 -9.24
CA LEU A 8 -12.99 2.75 -8.32
C LEU A 8 -14.19 1.83 -8.57
N TYR A 9 -14.53 1.61 -9.85
CA TYR A 9 -15.58 0.67 -10.24
C TYR A 9 -15.28 -0.75 -9.76
N ILE A 10 -14.07 -1.26 -10.03
CA ILE A 10 -13.65 -2.61 -9.67
C ILE A 10 -13.69 -2.80 -8.15
N LEU A 11 -13.12 -1.85 -7.39
CA LEU A 11 -13.06 -1.91 -5.94
C LEU A 11 -14.46 -1.89 -5.30
N ARG A 12 -15.36 -1.03 -5.78
CA ARG A 12 -16.75 -1.00 -5.30
C ARG A 12 -17.47 -2.33 -5.60
N LYS A 13 -17.34 -2.82 -6.83
CA LYS A 13 -17.97 -4.09 -7.24
C LYS A 13 -17.43 -5.27 -6.46
N HIS A 14 -16.15 -5.28 -6.12
CA HIS A 14 -15.53 -6.28 -5.27
C HIS A 14 -16.14 -6.29 -3.85
N ARG A 15 -16.48 -5.12 -3.31
CA ARG A 15 -17.24 -4.99 -2.06
C ARG A 15 -18.74 -5.32 -2.20
N LYS A 16 -19.20 -5.72 -3.40
CA LYS A 16 -20.61 -6.01 -3.74
C LYS A 16 -21.56 -4.83 -3.47
N LEU A 17 -21.05 -3.60 -3.56
CA LEU A 17 -21.82 -2.38 -3.32
C LEU A 17 -22.42 -1.81 -4.61
N GLN A 18 -23.63 -1.27 -4.50
CA GLN A 18 -24.19 -0.37 -5.53
C GLN A 18 -23.61 1.04 -5.35
N GLN A 19 -23.80 1.94 -6.33
CA GLN A 19 -23.24 3.30 -6.25
C GLN A 19 -23.85 4.09 -5.08
N GLU A 20 -25.10 3.80 -4.75
CA GLU A 20 -25.86 4.38 -3.65
C GLU A 20 -25.24 4.04 -2.29
N GLY A 21 -24.65 2.85 -2.16
CA GLY A 21 -24.01 2.40 -0.92
C GLY A 21 -22.71 3.17 -0.58
N MET A 22 -22.22 4.01 -1.49
CA MET A 22 -21.03 4.83 -1.22
C MET A 22 -21.30 6.01 -0.29
N GLN A 23 -22.58 6.40 -0.16
CA GLN A 23 -22.99 7.38 0.85
C GLN A 23 -22.76 6.83 2.26
N ASP A 24 -23.19 5.60 2.51
CA ASP A 24 -23.04 4.97 3.83
C ASP A 24 -21.58 4.58 4.10
N ALA A 25 -20.85 4.16 3.07
CA ALA A 25 -19.46 3.72 3.19
C ALA A 25 -18.45 4.88 3.38
N LEU A 26 -18.63 5.98 2.65
CA LEU A 26 -17.64 7.06 2.54
C LEU A 26 -18.22 8.46 2.72
N GLY A 27 -19.54 8.60 2.90
CA GLY A 27 -20.20 9.91 2.90
C GLY A 27 -20.26 10.57 1.51
N ILE A 28 -20.00 9.81 0.44
CA ILE A 28 -19.96 10.33 -0.93
C ILE A 28 -21.29 10.03 -1.62
N SER A 29 -21.96 11.08 -2.10
CA SER A 29 -23.24 10.92 -2.79
C SER A 29 -23.12 10.01 -4.01
N ARG A 30 -24.20 9.28 -4.32
CA ARG A 30 -24.29 8.43 -5.53
C ARG A 30 -23.88 9.18 -6.81
N ALA A 31 -24.34 10.42 -6.97
CA ALA A 31 -24.05 11.24 -8.15
C ALA A 31 -22.55 11.58 -8.24
N THR A 32 -21.96 11.98 -7.12
CA THR A 32 -20.51 12.25 -7.02
C THR A 32 -19.69 11.00 -7.30
N TRP A 33 -20.04 9.87 -6.70
CA TRP A 33 -19.35 8.60 -6.94
C TRP A 33 -19.45 8.15 -8.39
N SER A 34 -20.63 8.29 -9.00
CA SER A 34 -20.83 7.99 -10.42
C SER A 34 -19.97 8.89 -11.32
N ASN A 35 -19.81 10.17 -10.99
CA ASN A 35 -18.90 11.04 -11.73
C ASN A 35 -17.44 10.59 -11.62
N TYR A 36 -17.00 10.08 -10.46
CA TYR A 36 -15.66 9.51 -10.30
C TYR A 36 -15.46 8.25 -11.16
N GLU A 37 -16.40 7.30 -11.15
CA GLU A 37 -16.30 6.07 -11.95
C GLU A 37 -16.34 6.31 -13.47
N ASN A 38 -16.93 7.43 -13.89
CA ASN A 38 -16.98 7.84 -15.29
C ASN A 38 -15.88 8.85 -15.67
N GLY A 39 -14.99 9.22 -14.74
CA GLY A 39 -13.92 10.20 -14.98
C GLY A 39 -14.42 11.61 -15.31
N LYS A 40 -15.67 11.95 -14.94
CA LYS A 40 -16.25 13.29 -15.18
C LYS A 40 -15.69 14.35 -14.25
N THR A 41 -15.36 13.95 -13.03
CA THR A 41 -14.73 14.79 -12.00
C THR A 41 -13.71 13.96 -11.26
N GLU A 42 -12.69 14.60 -10.68
CA GLU A 42 -11.70 13.92 -9.85
C GLU A 42 -12.00 14.15 -8.36
N PRO A 43 -11.75 13.14 -7.50
CA PRO A 43 -11.81 13.30 -6.06
C PRO A 43 -10.69 14.24 -5.58
N SER A 44 -10.96 14.99 -4.51
CA SER A 44 -9.90 15.74 -3.83
C SER A 44 -8.82 14.80 -3.28
N ILE A 45 -7.62 15.30 -2.99
CA ILE A 45 -6.55 14.49 -2.35
C ILE A 45 -7.06 13.85 -1.05
N GLN A 46 -7.81 14.59 -0.23
CA GLN A 46 -8.37 14.08 1.01
C GLN A 46 -9.37 12.94 0.76
N THR A 47 -10.25 13.11 -0.23
CA THR A 47 -11.21 12.08 -0.65
C THR A 47 -10.49 10.85 -1.21
N LEU A 48 -9.42 11.04 -1.99
CA LEU A 48 -8.63 9.96 -2.56
C LEU A 48 -7.93 9.14 -1.47
N LEU A 49 -7.38 9.78 -0.44
CA LEU A 49 -6.81 9.12 0.74
C LEU A 49 -7.88 8.33 1.51
N GLN A 50 -9.08 8.89 1.67
CA GLN A 50 -10.20 8.22 2.32
C GLN A 50 -10.64 6.97 1.55
N ILE A 51 -10.77 7.08 0.22
CA ILE A 51 -11.08 5.97 -0.67
C ILE A 51 -10.01 4.88 -0.57
N ALA A 52 -8.73 5.26 -0.69
CA ALA A 52 -7.59 4.36 -0.59
C ALA A 52 -7.61 3.60 0.75
N THR A 53 -7.89 4.29 1.85
CA THR A 53 -8.00 3.69 3.18
C THR A 53 -9.16 2.71 3.28
N TYR A 54 -10.35 3.08 2.80
CA TYR A 54 -11.55 2.24 2.88
C TYR A 54 -11.45 0.96 2.04
N PHE A 55 -10.97 1.09 0.81
CA PHE A 55 -10.71 -0.07 -0.06
C PHE A 55 -9.40 -0.77 0.26
N ASN A 56 -8.59 -0.16 1.12
CA ASN A 56 -7.38 -0.72 1.66
C ASN A 56 -6.37 -1.05 0.54
N VAL A 57 -6.12 -0.02 -0.27
CA VAL A 57 -5.16 0.03 -1.38
C VAL A 57 -4.31 1.28 -1.25
N SER A 58 -3.17 1.37 -1.94
CA SER A 58 -2.43 2.63 -1.97
C SER A 58 -3.06 3.62 -2.96
N VAL A 59 -2.77 4.91 -2.79
CA VAL A 59 -3.14 5.92 -3.80
C VAL A 59 -2.42 5.65 -5.13
N ASP A 60 -1.20 5.12 -5.08
CA ASP A 60 -0.45 4.76 -6.29
C ASP A 60 -1.16 3.64 -7.07
N ASP A 61 -1.68 2.62 -6.38
CA ASP A 61 -2.49 1.56 -6.97
C ASP A 61 -3.75 2.10 -7.64
N LEU A 62 -4.44 3.04 -6.98
CA LEU A 62 -5.63 3.68 -7.55
C LEU A 62 -5.33 4.41 -8.86
N LEU A 63 -4.17 5.04 -8.97
CA LEU A 63 -3.86 5.95 -10.08
C LEU A 63 -3.09 5.28 -11.23
N ARG A 64 -2.13 4.41 -10.91
CA ARG A 64 -1.07 3.95 -11.84
C ARG A 64 -1.16 2.48 -12.19
N THR A 65 -1.88 1.68 -11.43
CA THR A 65 -2.01 0.23 -11.63
C THR A 65 -3.37 -0.09 -12.24
N ASP A 66 -3.42 -0.91 -13.28
CA ASP A 66 -4.68 -1.47 -13.77
C ASP A 66 -5.12 -2.61 -12.85
N LEU A 67 -6.03 -2.33 -11.91
CA LEU A 67 -6.51 -3.32 -10.95
C LEU A 67 -7.36 -4.42 -11.61
N SER A 68 -7.80 -4.25 -12.87
CA SER A 68 -8.51 -5.32 -13.58
C SER A 68 -7.60 -6.47 -14.00
N GLN A 69 -6.32 -6.18 -14.23
CA GLN A 69 -5.33 -7.14 -14.73
C GLN A 69 -4.51 -7.77 -13.60
N HIS A 70 -4.53 -7.18 -12.41
CA HIS A 70 -3.71 -7.61 -11.27
C HIS A 70 -4.55 -7.81 -10.01
N PRO A 71 -5.39 -8.86 -9.92
CA PRO A 71 -6.26 -9.09 -8.76
C PRO A 71 -5.50 -9.31 -7.43
N ASP A 72 -4.17 -9.40 -7.45
CA ASP A 72 -3.35 -9.59 -6.26
C ASP A 72 -3.42 -8.43 -5.24
N TRP A 73 -4.02 -7.28 -5.59
CA TRP A 73 -4.46 -6.26 -4.62
C TRP A 73 -5.49 -6.80 -3.60
N GLN A 74 -6.03 -8.01 -3.83
CA GLN A 74 -6.87 -8.76 -2.91
C GLN A 74 -6.10 -9.35 -1.71
N GLN A 75 -4.77 -9.48 -1.77
CA GLN A 75 -4.04 -10.36 -0.86
C GLN A 75 -3.32 -9.74 0.35
N GLN A 76 -3.28 -8.42 0.59
CA GLN A 76 -3.09 -7.94 1.98
C GLN A 76 -3.30 -6.42 2.23
N PRO A 77 -3.80 -6.04 3.43
CA PRO A 77 -4.13 -4.66 3.82
C PRO A 77 -2.96 -3.80 4.25
N GLY A 78 -2.95 -2.53 3.82
CA GLY A 78 -2.69 -1.31 4.63
C GLY A 78 -1.36 -1.13 5.35
N ALA A 79 -0.60 -2.18 5.59
CA ALA A 79 0.83 -2.11 5.77
C ALA A 79 1.41 -1.95 4.38
N ILE A 80 2.32 -0.99 4.19
CA ILE A 80 3.42 -1.13 3.23
C ILE A 80 3.73 -2.63 3.16
N ASN A 81 3.56 -3.30 2.02
CA ASN A 81 3.56 -4.76 1.93
C ASN A 81 4.86 -5.30 2.55
N TYR A 82 4.86 -5.49 3.87
CA TYR A 82 6.10 -5.51 4.64
C TYR A 82 6.81 -6.80 4.30
N LYS A 83 6.05 -7.87 4.05
CA LYS A 83 6.57 -9.11 3.47
C LYS A 83 7.18 -8.93 2.08
N GLN A 84 6.55 -8.20 1.15
CA GLN A 84 7.07 -8.01 -0.20
C GLN A 84 8.22 -7.01 -0.23
N GLN A 85 8.18 -5.95 0.57
CA GLN A 85 9.26 -4.99 0.75
C GLN A 85 10.43 -5.64 1.49
N LEU A 86 10.19 -6.45 2.53
CA LEU A 86 11.23 -7.29 3.15
C LEU A 86 11.80 -8.28 2.15
N LYS A 87 10.96 -8.98 1.36
CA LYS A 87 11.46 -9.86 0.28
C LYS A 87 12.31 -9.11 -0.73
N ARG A 88 11.88 -7.91 -1.15
CA ARG A 88 12.63 -7.05 -2.08
C ARG A 88 13.93 -6.54 -1.45
N ASN A 89 13.92 -6.16 -0.18
CA ASN A 89 15.08 -5.74 0.57
C ASN A 89 16.06 -6.91 0.83
N LEU A 90 15.54 -8.11 1.08
CA LEU A 90 16.29 -9.36 1.20
C LEU A 90 16.86 -9.82 -0.15
N GLN A 91 16.19 -9.55 -1.26
CA GLN A 91 16.70 -9.78 -2.61
C GLN A 91 17.77 -8.75 -2.98
N ASN A 92 17.60 -7.50 -2.54
CA ASN A 92 18.65 -6.47 -2.60
C ASN A 92 19.79 -6.72 -1.60
N LYS A 93 19.75 -7.79 -0.79
CA LYS A 93 20.89 -8.21 0.05
C LYS A 93 22.11 -8.48 -0.81
N ASP A 94 21.92 -8.97 -2.03
CA ASP A 94 23.02 -9.18 -2.98
C ASP A 94 23.68 -7.85 -3.36
N SER A 95 22.93 -6.74 -3.39
CA SER A 95 23.45 -5.38 -3.55
C SER A 95 24.19 -4.87 -2.30
N LEU A 96 23.76 -5.26 -1.09
CA LEU A 96 24.45 -4.94 0.17
C LEU A 96 25.76 -5.75 0.33
N ILE A 97 25.75 -7.02 -0.11
CA ILE A 97 26.93 -7.88 -0.20
C ILE A 97 27.91 -7.29 -1.23
N ALA A 98 27.41 -6.87 -2.40
CA ALA A 98 28.22 -6.17 -3.40
C ALA A 98 28.80 -4.84 -2.90
N LEU A 99 28.08 -4.10 -2.05
CA LEU A 99 28.59 -2.87 -1.42
C LEU A 99 29.69 -3.20 -0.37
N HIS A 100 29.52 -4.26 0.42
CA HIS A 100 30.54 -4.73 1.36
C HIS A 100 31.81 -5.21 0.61
N ASP A 101 31.63 -6.00 -0.45
CA ASP A 101 32.72 -6.50 -1.29
C ASP A 101 33.40 -5.37 -2.10
N SER A 102 32.71 -4.24 -2.32
CA SER A 102 33.27 -3.03 -2.93
C SER A 102 34.13 -2.18 -1.97
N GLY A 103 34.26 -2.59 -0.69
CA GLY A 103 35.05 -1.90 0.31
C GLY A 103 34.34 -0.68 0.94
N ALA A 104 33.02 -0.58 0.80
CA ALA A 104 32.25 0.41 1.53
C ALA A 104 32.19 -0.02 3.02
N ASP A 105 33.13 0.49 3.81
CA ASP A 105 33.17 0.25 5.26
C ASP A 105 31.90 0.80 5.91
N ILE A 106 30.97 -0.09 6.26
CA ILE A 106 29.92 0.24 7.21
C ILE A 106 30.60 0.35 8.57
N PRO A 107 30.58 1.52 9.24
CA PRO A 107 31.21 1.67 10.54
C PRO A 107 30.68 0.61 11.51
N ASN A 108 31.59 -0.12 12.17
CA ASN A 108 31.24 -1.21 13.07
C ASN A 108 30.30 -0.75 14.22
N THR A 109 30.31 0.55 14.53
CA THR A 109 29.39 1.21 15.46
C THR A 109 27.94 1.19 14.99
N LEU A 110 27.70 1.51 13.71
CA LEU A 110 26.36 1.49 13.12
C LEU A 110 25.79 0.07 13.06
N LEU A 111 26.65 -0.92 12.78
CA LEU A 111 26.29 -2.34 12.84
C LEU A 111 25.86 -2.76 14.24
N GLN A 112 26.54 -2.28 15.28
CA GLN A 112 26.15 -2.57 16.67
C GLN A 112 24.86 -1.86 17.07
N GLU A 113 24.67 -0.59 16.68
CA GLU A 113 23.42 0.14 16.90
C GLU A 113 22.22 -0.60 16.28
N ILE A 114 22.35 -1.03 15.02
CA ILE A 114 21.31 -1.82 14.34
C ILE A 114 21.05 -3.15 15.06
N LEU A 115 22.10 -3.86 15.48
CA LEU A 115 21.95 -5.15 16.17
C LEU A 115 21.24 -4.99 17.52
N ASP A 116 21.51 -3.90 18.25
CA ASP A 116 20.91 -3.65 19.55
C ASP A 116 19.44 -3.24 19.44
N GLU A 117 19.08 -2.42 18.45
CA GLU A 117 17.67 -2.13 18.13
C GLU A 117 16.90 -3.41 17.79
N LEU A 118 17.48 -4.30 16.97
CA LEU A 118 16.83 -5.56 16.59
C LEU A 118 16.66 -6.53 17.77
N LYS A 119 17.62 -6.59 18.70
CA LYS A 119 17.49 -7.37 19.95
C LYS A 119 16.38 -6.81 20.82
N LEU A 120 16.29 -5.49 20.97
CA LEU A 120 15.25 -4.82 21.76
C LEU A 120 13.86 -5.13 21.20
N ILE A 121 13.69 -5.03 19.88
CA ILE A 121 12.43 -5.37 19.19
C ILE A 121 12.07 -6.85 19.42
N ARG A 122 13.04 -7.77 19.29
CA ARG A 122 12.80 -9.20 19.53
C ARG A 122 12.29 -9.46 20.96
N GLN A 123 12.89 -8.82 21.96
CA GLN A 123 12.49 -8.99 23.37
C GLN A 123 11.06 -8.50 23.63
N HIS A 124 10.65 -7.40 22.99
CA HIS A 124 9.29 -6.86 23.11
C HIS A 124 8.25 -7.69 22.34
N ILE A 125 8.64 -8.40 21.28
CA ILE A 125 7.72 -9.26 20.51
C ILE A 125 7.55 -10.64 21.16
N THR A 126 8.58 -11.18 21.82
CA THR A 126 8.52 -12.50 22.49
C THR A 126 7.85 -12.46 23.86
N HIS A 127 7.61 -11.28 24.42
CA HIS A 127 6.86 -11.07 25.67
C HIS A 127 5.63 -10.21 25.39
N LYS A 128 4.63 -10.80 24.75
CA LYS A 128 3.26 -10.28 24.76
C LYS A 128 2.38 -11.34 25.45
N PRO A 129 1.61 -11.00 26.50
CA PRO A 129 0.65 -11.92 27.10
C PRO A 129 -0.42 -12.35 26.09
#